data_AF-A0A8H4UZP0-F1
#
_entry.id   AF-A0A8H4UZP0-F1
#
_cell.length_a   1.000
_cell.length_b   1.000
_cell.length_c   1.000
_cell.angle_alpha   90.00
_cell.angle_beta   90.00
_cell.angle_gamma   90.00
#
_symmetry.space_group_name_H-M   'P 1'
#
loop_
_entity.id
_entity.type
_entity.pdbx_description
1 polymer ?
#
loop_
_entity_poly.entity_id
_entity_poly.type
_entity_poly.pdbx_seq_one_letter_code
_entity_poly.pdbx_strand_id
1 'polypeptide(L)'
;MSSLRLDQQAARGMLDAVEELLFSHSLFSESSILGLKSQNQFPSREQLQVLQAACFMCLLQKWEGSAEAKLRIQRKRFTTFVAVVRAIGLSTARHSLQPENLIADVTTWRLYALEEELIRTFNHVFLLDSAFVIFHNSVPRMVLQEMTIDLTCAEDIFQARSPDEFSNAIKLHEPHYDRPLLTECVRNLCAETPNPAVIATLQKGSPLNLFTVATGV
;
A
#
# COMPACT_ATOMS: atom_id res chain seq x y z
N MET A 1 -16.63 -38.16 -3.58
CA MET A 1 -16.23 -36.81 -3.14
C MET A 1 -15.68 -36.09 -4.36
N SER A 2 -16.21 -34.91 -4.73
CA SER A 2 -15.88 -34.26 -6.01
C SER A 2 -14.42 -33.77 -6.05
N SER A 3 -13.75 -33.90 -7.21
CA SER A 3 -12.34 -33.50 -7.39
C SER A 3 -12.07 -32.06 -6.95
N LEU A 4 -13.04 -31.17 -7.19
CA LEU A 4 -13.01 -29.77 -6.77
C LEU A 4 -12.74 -29.58 -5.26
N ARG A 5 -13.31 -30.42 -4.40
CA ARG A 5 -13.08 -30.30 -2.94
C ARG A 5 -11.67 -30.72 -2.54
N LEU A 6 -11.10 -31.70 -3.25
CA LEU A 6 -9.71 -32.11 -3.04
C LEU A 6 -8.76 -31.02 -3.54
N ASP A 7 -9.04 -30.41 -4.69
CA ASP A 7 -8.25 -29.29 -5.23
C ASP A 7 -8.29 -28.08 -4.29
N GLN A 8 -9.47 -27.75 -3.74
CA GLN A 8 -9.61 -26.68 -2.73
C GLN A 8 -8.82 -26.97 -1.45
N GLN A 9 -8.86 -28.22 -0.97
CA GLN A 9 -8.14 -28.60 0.24
C GLN A 9 -6.62 -28.62 0.02
N ALA A 10 -6.17 -29.07 -1.15
CA ALA A 10 -4.77 -29.01 -1.56
C ALA A 10 -4.29 -27.55 -1.69
N ALA A 11 -5.06 -26.68 -2.35
CA ALA A 11 -4.75 -25.26 -2.49
C ALA A 11 -4.65 -24.55 -1.13
N ARG A 12 -5.54 -24.87 -0.18
CA ARG A 12 -5.47 -24.36 1.19
C ARG A 12 -4.22 -24.84 1.93
N GLY A 13 -3.81 -26.09 1.73
CA GLY A 13 -2.54 -26.60 2.26
C GLY A 13 -1.32 -25.88 1.68
N MET A 14 -1.39 -25.42 0.43
CA MET A 14 -0.33 -24.63 -0.19
C MET A 14 -0.23 -23.21 0.40
N LEU A 15 -1.32 -22.62 0.89
CA LEU A 15 -1.27 -21.27 1.48
C LEU A 15 -0.28 -21.19 2.65
N ASP A 16 -0.29 -22.19 3.53
CA ASP A 16 0.64 -22.24 4.66
C ASP A 16 2.09 -22.36 4.17
N ALA A 17 2.35 -23.19 3.15
CA ALA A 17 3.69 -23.34 2.58
C ALA A 17 4.19 -22.05 1.91
N VAL A 18 3.33 -21.36 1.16
CA VAL A 18 3.68 -20.11 0.48
C VAL A 18 3.85 -18.97 1.50
N GLU A 19 3.02 -18.92 2.54
CA GLU A 19 3.21 -17.99 3.66
C GLU A 19 4.59 -18.20 4.31
N GLU A 20 4.94 -19.43 4.68
CA GLU A 20 6.23 -19.71 5.31
C GLU A 20 7.40 -19.35 4.39
N LEU A 21 7.33 -19.70 3.10
CA LEU A 21 8.35 -19.33 2.12
C LEU A 21 8.50 -17.82 2.01
N LEU A 22 7.39 -17.10 1.87
CA LEU A 22 7.39 -15.64 1.73
C LEU A 22 7.97 -14.94 2.96
N PHE A 23 7.57 -15.34 4.17
CA PHE A 23 8.07 -14.74 5.40
C PHE A 23 9.44 -15.28 5.84
N SER A 24 9.99 -16.28 5.15
CA SER A 24 11.41 -16.66 5.24
C SER A 24 12.34 -15.77 4.41
N HIS A 25 11.78 -14.92 3.54
CA HIS A 25 12.54 -14.00 2.71
C HIS A 25 13.43 -13.08 3.55
N SER A 26 14.65 -12.80 3.06
CA SER A 26 15.66 -12.01 3.78
C SER A 26 15.19 -10.61 4.20
N LEU A 27 14.21 -10.06 3.47
CA LEU A 27 13.56 -8.79 3.79
C LEU A 27 12.91 -8.76 5.18
N PHE A 28 12.41 -9.91 5.66
CA PHE A 28 11.78 -10.05 6.98
C PHE A 28 12.77 -10.41 8.09
N SER A 29 14.06 -10.52 7.79
CA SER A 29 15.09 -10.75 8.82
C SER A 29 15.38 -9.48 9.61
N GLU A 30 15.71 -9.63 10.90
CA GLU A 30 16.00 -8.49 11.78
C GLU A 30 17.19 -7.65 11.29
N SER A 31 18.22 -8.28 10.75
CA SER A 31 19.39 -7.61 10.18
C SER A 31 19.02 -6.73 8.99
N SER A 32 18.18 -7.22 8.08
CA SER A 32 17.68 -6.43 6.94
C SER A 32 16.84 -5.25 7.39
N ILE A 33 15.95 -5.43 8.38
CA ILE A 33 15.13 -4.35 8.93
C ILE A 33 16.00 -3.23 9.51
N LEU A 34 17.07 -3.57 10.23
CA LEU A 34 18.03 -2.60 10.75
C LEU A 34 18.81 -1.89 9.64
N GLY A 35 19.23 -2.64 8.62
CA GLY A 35 19.93 -2.08 7.45
C GLY A 35 19.08 -1.09 6.67
N LEU A 36 17.81 -1.41 6.42
CA LEU A 36 16.87 -0.56 5.69
C LEU A 36 16.65 0.79 6.38
N LYS A 37 16.53 0.81 7.71
CA LYS A 37 16.40 2.06 8.48
C LYS A 37 17.58 3.02 8.29
N SER A 38 18.75 2.52 7.91
CA SER A 38 19.94 3.34 7.68
C SER A 38 20.05 3.85 6.24
N GLN A 39 19.27 3.29 5.32
CA GLN A 39 19.29 3.63 3.90
C GLN A 39 18.10 4.52 3.57
N ASN A 40 18.36 5.79 3.25
CA ASN A 40 17.35 6.68 2.66
C ASN A 40 17.14 6.40 1.16
N GLN A 41 17.11 5.13 0.77
CA GLN A 41 16.98 4.72 -0.63
C GLN A 41 15.58 4.19 -0.90
N PHE A 42 15.03 4.54 -2.07
CA PHE A 42 13.77 4.00 -2.55
C PHE A 42 13.85 2.47 -2.69
N PRO A 43 12.82 1.70 -2.31
CA PRO A 43 12.86 0.24 -2.41
C PRO A 43 13.06 -0.22 -3.85
N SER A 44 13.81 -1.32 -4.00
CA SER A 44 13.94 -1.99 -5.29
C SER A 44 12.59 -2.60 -5.72
N ARG A 45 12.44 -2.86 -7.03
CA ARG A 45 11.25 -3.54 -7.56
C ARG A 45 11.02 -4.91 -6.92
N GLU A 46 12.10 -5.64 -6.61
CA GLU A 46 12.03 -6.93 -5.91
C GLU A 46 11.47 -6.75 -4.50
N GLN A 47 11.98 -5.79 -3.73
CA GLN A 47 11.49 -5.50 -2.37
C GLN A 47 10.01 -5.15 -2.40
N LEU A 48 9.59 -4.29 -3.33
CA LEU A 48 8.18 -3.92 -3.51
C LEU A 48 7.30 -5.14 -3.83
N GLN A 49 7.73 -6.02 -4.73
CA GLN A 49 7.00 -7.25 -5.05
C GLN A 49 6.84 -8.17 -3.83
N VAL A 50 7.87 -8.26 -2.98
CA VAL A 50 7.81 -9.02 -1.72
C VAL A 50 6.80 -8.38 -0.75
N LEU A 51 6.75 -7.05 -0.64
CA LEU A 51 5.74 -6.36 0.19
C LEU A 51 4.32 -6.58 -0.33
N GLN A 52 4.12 -6.45 -1.64
CA GLN A 52 2.83 -6.71 -2.28
C GLN A 52 2.39 -8.16 -2.02
N ALA A 53 3.28 -9.12 -2.24
CA ALA A 53 3.02 -10.53 -1.94
C ALA A 53 2.66 -10.74 -0.47
N ALA A 54 3.34 -10.08 0.46
CA ALA A 54 3.04 -10.19 1.90
C ALA A 54 1.67 -9.60 2.25
N CYS A 55 1.32 -8.46 1.66
CA CYS A 55 -0.01 -7.86 1.80
C CYS A 55 -1.10 -8.81 1.29
N PHE A 56 -0.94 -9.37 0.09
CA PHE A 56 -1.87 -10.36 -0.47
C PHE A 56 -1.94 -11.63 0.38
N MET A 57 -0.81 -12.14 0.86
CA MET A 57 -0.79 -13.34 1.69
C MET A 57 -1.52 -13.14 3.02
N CYS A 58 -1.33 -11.99 3.68
CA CYS A 58 -2.07 -11.66 4.89
C CYS A 58 -3.59 -11.61 4.64
N LEU A 59 -4.02 -11.08 3.50
CA LEU A 59 -5.44 -11.07 3.10
C LEU A 59 -5.97 -12.48 2.84
N LEU A 60 -5.26 -13.28 2.03
CA LEU A 60 -5.66 -14.64 1.65
C LEU A 60 -5.76 -15.55 2.86
N GLN A 61 -4.73 -15.58 3.72
CA GLN A 61 -4.74 -16.38 4.94
C GLN A 61 -5.83 -15.92 5.92
N LYS A 62 -6.20 -14.63 5.89
CA LYS A 62 -7.31 -14.15 6.70
C LYS A 62 -8.65 -14.71 6.24
N TRP A 63 -8.89 -14.75 4.93
CA TRP A 63 -10.14 -15.21 4.35
C TRP A 63 -10.23 -16.74 4.35
N GLU A 64 -9.26 -17.40 3.74
CA GLU A 64 -9.28 -18.83 3.41
C GLU A 64 -8.44 -19.71 4.36
N GLY A 65 -7.58 -19.11 5.17
CA GLY A 65 -6.66 -19.84 6.04
C GLY A 65 -7.36 -20.62 7.16
N SER A 66 -6.63 -21.56 7.76
CA SER A 66 -7.07 -22.25 8.97
C SER A 66 -7.21 -21.28 10.15
N ALA A 67 -7.88 -21.70 11.24
CA ALA A 67 -7.96 -20.89 12.45
C ALA A 67 -6.57 -20.53 13.01
N GLU A 68 -5.63 -21.47 12.91
CA GLU A 68 -4.23 -21.30 13.30
C GLU A 68 -3.51 -20.29 12.40
N ALA A 69 -3.68 -20.39 11.08
CA ALA A 69 -3.11 -19.44 10.12
C ALA A 69 -3.64 -18.01 10.34
N LYS A 70 -4.95 -17.86 10.59
CA LYS A 70 -5.58 -16.57 10.91
C LYS A 70 -4.95 -15.93 12.15
N LEU A 71 -4.73 -16.72 13.21
CA LEU A 71 -4.06 -16.24 14.43
C LEU A 71 -2.59 -15.90 14.18
N ARG A 72 -1.87 -16.72 13.40
CA ARG A 72 -0.46 -16.52 13.05
C ARG A 72 -0.24 -15.24 12.24
N ILE A 73 -1.09 -14.98 11.24
CA ILE A 73 -1.08 -13.72 10.48
C ILE A 73 -1.28 -12.53 11.42
N GLN A 74 -2.35 -12.56 12.21
CA GLN A 74 -2.75 -11.44 13.06
C GLN A 74 -1.71 -11.12 14.15
N ARG A 75 -1.16 -12.15 14.81
CA ARG A 75 -0.28 -11.94 15.99
C ARG A 75 1.18 -11.79 15.63
N LYS A 76 1.66 -12.52 14.60
CA LYS A 76 3.09 -12.59 14.28
C LYS A 76 3.39 -11.94 12.93
N ARG A 77 2.87 -12.49 11.83
CA ARG A 77 3.32 -12.11 10.48
C ARG A 77 3.02 -10.67 10.15
N PHE A 78 1.82 -10.20 10.46
CA PHE A 78 1.44 -8.82 10.16
C PHE A 78 2.21 -7.81 11.01
N THR A 79 2.53 -8.14 12.26
CA THR A 79 3.41 -7.31 13.11
C THR A 79 4.82 -7.18 12.49
N THR A 80 5.42 -8.28 12.03
CA THR A 80 6.69 -8.25 11.32
C THR A 80 6.59 -7.48 10.01
N PHE A 81 5.49 -7.64 9.27
CA PHE A 81 5.26 -6.94 8.01
C PHE A 81 5.20 -5.41 8.20
N VAL A 82 4.45 -4.93 9.20
CA VAL A 82 4.40 -3.50 9.55
C VAL A 82 5.79 -2.98 9.93
N ALA A 83 6.60 -3.76 10.65
CA ALA A 83 7.98 -3.37 10.99
C ALA A 83 8.87 -3.19 9.75
N VAL A 84 8.73 -4.08 8.75
CA VAL A 84 9.43 -3.96 7.45
C VAL A 84 8.94 -2.73 6.67
N VAL A 85 7.62 -2.53 6.59
CA VAL A 85 7.01 -1.38 5.90
C VAL A 85 7.53 -0.06 6.48
N ARG A 86 7.60 0.06 7.81
CA ARG A 86 8.21 1.22 8.48
C ARG A 86 9.69 1.39 8.12
N ALA A 87 10.46 0.30 8.13
CA ALA A 87 11.89 0.33 7.84
C ALA A 87 12.21 0.71 6.39
N ILE A 88 11.34 0.38 5.45
CA ILE A 88 11.48 0.73 4.02
C ILE A 88 11.19 2.20 3.74
N GLY A 89 10.49 2.90 4.62
CA GLY A 89 10.19 4.32 4.45
C GLY A 89 8.70 4.61 4.26
N LEU A 90 7.86 4.03 5.13
CA LEU A 90 6.44 4.37 5.23
C LEU A 90 6.19 5.89 5.32
N SER A 91 7.08 6.62 5.98
CA SER A 91 6.97 8.07 6.14
C SER A 91 7.52 8.89 4.97
N THR A 92 8.13 8.27 3.97
CA THR A 92 8.84 8.97 2.88
C THR A 92 8.34 8.60 1.49
N ALA A 93 7.38 7.68 1.37
CA ALA A 93 6.83 7.29 0.07
C ALA A 93 5.99 8.42 -0.54
N ARG A 94 6.58 9.11 -1.51
CA ARG A 94 6.00 10.23 -2.25
C ARG A 94 6.50 10.18 -3.68
N HIS A 95 5.80 10.86 -4.58
CA HIS A 95 6.29 11.05 -5.93
C HIS A 95 7.46 12.03 -5.91
N SER A 96 8.63 11.61 -6.40
CA SER A 96 9.82 12.46 -6.41
C SER A 96 9.75 13.58 -7.45
N LEU A 97 9.01 13.36 -8.53
CA LEU A 97 8.89 14.29 -9.64
C LEU A 97 7.56 15.05 -9.57
N GLN A 98 7.66 16.37 -9.67
CA GLN A 98 6.48 17.22 -9.84
C GLN A 98 5.86 17.03 -11.23
N PRO A 99 4.54 17.17 -11.38
CA PRO A 99 3.84 16.99 -12.64
C PRO A 99 4.48 17.75 -13.80
N GLU A 100 4.86 19.00 -13.57
CA GLU A 100 5.52 19.87 -14.56
C GLU A 100 6.89 19.38 -15.04
N ASN A 101 7.52 18.48 -14.28
CA ASN A 101 8.82 17.88 -14.60
C ASN A 101 8.69 16.45 -15.15
N LEU A 102 7.46 15.94 -15.33
CA LEU A 102 7.23 14.61 -15.88
C LEU A 102 7.51 14.62 -17.38
N ILE A 103 8.72 14.17 -17.73
CA ILE A 103 9.10 13.92 -19.12
C ILE A 103 8.45 12.61 -19.56
N ALA A 104 7.91 12.58 -20.78
CA ALA A 104 7.31 11.39 -21.39
C ALA A 104 8.37 10.38 -21.85
N ASP A 105 9.31 10.03 -20.98
CA ASP A 105 10.32 9.00 -21.24
C ASP A 105 10.04 7.74 -20.41
N VAL A 106 10.60 6.62 -20.86
CA VAL A 106 10.38 5.31 -20.23
C VAL A 106 10.91 5.28 -18.80
N THR A 107 11.99 6.02 -18.51
CA THR A 107 12.64 6.03 -17.19
C THR A 107 11.76 6.73 -16.15
N THR A 108 11.30 7.94 -16.46
CA THR A 108 10.42 8.74 -15.60
C THR A 108 9.11 8.02 -15.34
N TRP A 109 8.48 7.47 -16.38
CA TRP A 109 7.25 6.71 -16.24
C TRP A 109 7.42 5.49 -15.32
N ARG A 110 8.51 4.72 -15.48
CA ARG A 110 8.78 3.54 -14.63
C ARG A 110 9.08 3.91 -13.19
N LEU A 111 9.81 5.01 -12.95
CA LEU A 111 10.05 5.51 -11.61
C LEU A 111 8.74 5.93 -10.94
N TYR A 112 7.93 6.72 -11.64
CA TYR A 112 6.61 7.15 -11.16
C TYR A 112 5.73 5.94 -10.83
N ALA A 113 5.66 4.95 -11.71
CA ALA A 113 4.89 3.73 -11.48
C ALA A 113 5.38 2.97 -10.24
N LEU A 114 6.70 2.88 -10.02
CA LEU A 114 7.26 2.25 -8.84
C LEU A 114 6.90 3.02 -7.55
N GLU A 115 6.93 4.35 -7.59
CA GLU A 115 6.53 5.23 -6.49
C GLU A 115 5.05 5.07 -6.14
N GLU A 116 4.19 5.10 -7.15
CA GLU A 116 2.75 4.92 -6.99
C GLU A 116 2.40 3.51 -6.50
N GLU A 117 3.04 2.45 -7.03
CA GLU A 117 2.86 1.08 -6.55
C GLU A 117 3.22 0.95 -5.05
N LEU A 118 4.27 1.65 -4.59
CA LEU A 118 4.65 1.67 -3.18
C LEU A 118 3.62 2.39 -2.31
N ILE A 119 3.20 3.60 -2.72
CA ILE A 119 2.18 4.40 -2.02
C ILE A 119 0.88 3.58 -1.89
N ARG A 120 0.42 2.97 -2.99
CA ARG A 120 -0.77 2.09 -3.00
C ARG A 120 -0.59 0.90 -2.08
N THR A 121 0.59 0.27 -2.04
CA THR A 121 0.87 -0.85 -1.13
C THR A 121 0.74 -0.41 0.34
N PHE A 122 1.27 0.76 0.70
CA PHE A 122 1.16 1.28 2.06
C PHE A 122 -0.27 1.63 2.48
N ASN A 123 -1.07 2.19 1.55
CA ASN A 123 -2.51 2.37 1.78
C ASN A 123 -3.20 1.02 2.09
N HIS A 124 -2.92 -0.03 1.32
CA HIS A 124 -3.50 -1.36 1.58
C HIS A 124 -3.06 -1.95 2.92
N VAL A 125 -1.81 -1.75 3.33
CA VAL A 125 -1.33 -2.23 4.64
C VAL A 125 -2.10 -1.53 5.77
N PHE A 126 -2.32 -0.22 5.67
CA PHE A 126 -3.11 0.54 6.64
C PHE A 126 -4.58 0.10 6.69
N LEU A 127 -5.21 -0.09 5.53
CA LEU A 127 -6.57 -0.62 5.45
C LEU A 127 -6.67 -2.02 6.06
N LEU A 128 -5.65 -2.86 5.86
CA LEU A 128 -5.61 -4.20 6.43
C LEU A 128 -5.45 -4.19 7.95
N ASP A 129 -4.58 -3.33 8.52
CA ASP A 129 -4.49 -3.16 9.98
C ASP A 129 -5.82 -2.71 10.56
N SER A 130 -6.47 -1.74 9.92
CA SER A 130 -7.76 -1.20 10.34
C SER A 130 -8.87 -2.24 10.27
N ALA A 131 -8.89 -3.07 9.23
CA ALA A 131 -9.80 -4.22 9.15
C ALA A 131 -9.55 -5.23 10.29
N PHE A 132 -8.30 -5.45 10.68
CA PHE A 132 -7.97 -6.27 11.85
C PHE A 132 -8.44 -5.67 13.17
N VAL A 133 -8.42 -4.35 13.31
CA VAL A 133 -8.98 -3.66 14.47
C VAL A 133 -10.50 -3.80 14.48
N ILE A 134 -11.18 -3.37 13.42
CA ILE A 134 -12.64 -3.28 13.32
C ILE A 134 -13.31 -4.65 13.42
N PHE A 135 -12.84 -5.64 12.65
CA PHE A 135 -13.54 -6.92 12.53
C PHE A 135 -13.01 -8.00 13.49
N HIS A 136 -11.85 -7.78 14.12
CA HIS A 136 -11.18 -8.81 14.92
C HIS A 136 -10.66 -8.33 16.26
N ASN A 137 -11.03 -7.11 16.70
CA ASN A 137 -10.64 -6.54 18.00
C ASN A 137 -9.13 -6.62 18.23
N SER A 138 -8.35 -6.42 17.18
CA SER A 138 -6.89 -6.35 17.30
C SER A 138 -6.49 -5.01 17.89
N VAL A 139 -5.35 -5.00 18.58
CA VAL A 139 -4.64 -3.75 18.85
C VAL A 139 -4.16 -3.18 17.50
N PRO A 140 -4.36 -1.88 17.21
CA PRO A 140 -3.82 -1.23 16.02
C PRO A 140 -2.29 -1.34 16.03
N ARG A 141 -1.71 -1.75 14.90
CA ARG A 141 -0.25 -1.78 14.72
C ARG A 141 0.25 -0.57 13.98
N MET A 142 -0.62 0.14 13.28
CA MET A 142 -0.32 1.35 12.53
C MET A 142 -1.10 2.55 13.08
N VAL A 143 -0.56 3.74 12.89
CA VAL A 143 -1.21 5.01 13.22
C VAL A 143 -1.17 5.94 12.02
N LEU A 144 -2.26 6.64 11.74
CA LEU A 144 -2.37 7.49 10.55
C LEU A 144 -1.20 8.50 10.43
N GLN A 145 -0.73 9.04 11.56
CA GLN A 145 0.33 10.06 11.58
C GLN A 145 1.66 9.57 10.99
N GLU A 146 1.89 8.26 10.93
CA GLU A 146 3.10 7.69 10.34
C GLU A 146 3.01 7.56 8.81
N MET A 147 1.80 7.67 8.25
CA MET A 147 1.54 7.65 6.80
C MET A 147 1.70 9.04 6.19
N THR A 148 2.92 9.57 6.22
CA THR A 148 3.26 10.82 5.54
C THR A 148 3.53 10.62 4.05
N ILE A 149 2.59 9.94 3.41
CA ILE A 149 2.57 9.57 1.99
C ILE A 149 1.59 10.45 1.21
N ASP A 150 1.82 10.57 -0.09
CA ASP A 150 0.89 11.24 -1.00
C ASP A 150 -0.42 10.46 -1.12
N LEU A 151 -1.51 11.14 -1.50
CA LEU A 151 -2.67 10.44 -2.06
C LEU A 151 -2.31 9.71 -3.36
N THR A 152 -2.99 8.59 -3.61
CA THR A 152 -2.81 7.80 -4.85
C THR A 152 -3.26 8.61 -6.06
N CYS A 153 -2.56 8.47 -7.18
CA CYS A 153 -2.93 9.09 -8.43
C CYS A 153 -4.28 8.56 -8.98
N ALA A 154 -4.83 9.26 -9.98
CA ALA A 154 -6.01 8.82 -10.70
C ALA A 154 -5.76 7.46 -11.40
N GLU A 155 -6.81 6.65 -11.55
CA GLU A 155 -6.66 5.27 -11.99
C GLU A 155 -6.17 5.14 -13.45
N ASP A 156 -6.55 6.08 -14.31
CA ASP A 156 -6.07 6.16 -15.69
C ASP A 156 -4.57 6.49 -15.79
N ILE A 157 -4.05 7.34 -14.89
CA ILE A 157 -2.61 7.60 -14.77
C ILE A 157 -1.88 6.32 -14.34
N PHE A 158 -2.40 5.61 -13.33
CA PHE A 158 -1.78 4.37 -12.85
C PHE A 158 -1.83 3.23 -13.89
N GLN A 159 -2.94 3.10 -14.61
CA GLN A 159 -3.15 2.02 -15.58
C GLN A 159 -2.55 2.27 -16.96
N ALA A 160 -1.91 3.42 -17.17
CA ALA A 160 -1.21 3.74 -18.41
C ALA A 160 -0.21 2.62 -18.76
N ARG A 161 -0.26 2.13 -20.01
CA ARG A 161 0.55 1.00 -20.49
C ARG A 161 1.79 1.41 -21.28
N SER A 162 1.95 2.71 -21.50
CA SER A 162 3.07 3.30 -22.20
C SER A 162 3.37 4.71 -21.67
N PRO A 163 4.58 5.24 -21.91
CA PRO A 163 4.91 6.64 -21.57
C PRO A 163 3.97 7.65 -22.25
N ASP A 164 3.50 7.33 -23.47
CA ASP A 164 2.58 8.18 -24.22
C ASP A 164 1.19 8.23 -23.57
N GLU A 165 0.65 7.06 -23.18
CA GLU A 165 -0.61 6.98 -22.43
C GLU A 165 -0.51 7.72 -21.10
N PHE A 166 0.61 7.56 -20.39
CA PHE A 166 0.88 8.23 -19.12
C PHE A 166 0.93 9.75 -19.29
N SER A 167 1.64 10.26 -20.30
CA SER A 167 1.70 11.69 -20.60
C SER A 167 0.33 12.26 -20.96
N ASN A 168 -0.47 11.53 -21.72
CA ASN A 168 -1.83 11.96 -22.08
C ASN A 168 -2.76 11.99 -20.87
N ALA A 169 -2.67 10.98 -19.98
CA ALA A 169 -3.45 10.93 -18.76
C ALA A 169 -3.09 12.11 -17.83
N ILE A 170 -1.81 12.38 -17.60
CA ILE A 170 -1.38 13.52 -16.77
C ILE A 170 -1.94 14.84 -17.30
N LYS A 171 -1.79 15.12 -18.60
CA LYS A 171 -2.30 16.34 -19.24
C LYS A 171 -3.80 16.55 -19.03
N LEU A 172 -4.57 15.47 -18.99
CA LEU A 172 -6.02 15.54 -18.74
C LEU A 172 -6.36 16.04 -17.33
N HIS A 173 -5.46 15.79 -16.36
CA HIS A 173 -5.64 16.17 -14.96
C HIS A 173 -4.87 17.45 -14.56
N GLU A 174 -4.17 18.12 -15.49
CA GLU A 174 -3.04 19.04 -15.22
C GLU A 174 -3.29 20.56 -15.07
N PRO A 175 -4.39 21.06 -14.47
CA PRO A 175 -4.27 22.34 -13.75
C PRO A 175 -4.28 22.17 -12.23
N HIS A 176 -4.56 20.98 -11.70
CA HIS A 176 -4.92 20.79 -10.29
C HIS A 176 -4.32 19.53 -9.65
N TYR A 177 -3.17 19.06 -10.13
CA TYR A 177 -2.51 17.89 -9.56
C TYR A 177 -1.76 18.23 -8.26
N ASP A 178 -2.46 18.85 -7.31
CA ASP A 178 -1.97 18.95 -5.95
C ASP A 178 -2.02 17.54 -5.35
N ARG A 179 -0.89 17.10 -4.78
CA ARG A 179 -0.76 15.79 -4.14
C ARG A 179 -0.67 16.02 -2.64
N PRO A 180 -1.80 16.38 -1.99
CA PRO A 180 -1.79 16.61 -0.55
C PRO A 180 -1.43 15.31 0.15
N LEU A 181 -0.82 15.44 1.32
CA LEU A 181 -0.56 14.27 2.15
C LEU A 181 -1.88 13.69 2.64
N LEU A 182 -1.94 12.37 2.78
CA LEU A 182 -3.10 11.70 3.37
C LEU A 182 -3.48 12.31 4.73
N THR A 183 -2.46 12.56 5.57
CA THR A 183 -2.64 13.16 6.90
C THR A 183 -3.16 14.59 6.85
N GLU A 184 -2.81 15.36 5.83
CA GLU A 184 -3.33 16.72 5.61
C GLU A 184 -4.79 16.67 5.17
N CYS A 185 -5.15 15.72 4.31
CA CYS A 185 -6.53 15.51 3.89
C CYS A 185 -7.44 15.18 5.07
N VAL A 186 -7.03 14.22 5.91
CA VAL A 186 -7.78 13.85 7.12
C VAL A 186 -7.89 15.04 8.08
N ARG A 187 -6.78 15.74 8.35
CA ARG A 187 -6.78 16.93 9.22
C ARG A 187 -7.72 18.01 8.69
N ASN A 188 -7.74 18.23 7.38
CA ASN A 188 -8.58 19.23 6.75
C ASN A 188 -10.07 18.88 6.82
N LEU A 189 -10.43 17.61 6.57
CA LEU A 189 -11.80 17.14 6.72
C LEU A 189 -12.33 17.26 8.15
N CYS A 190 -11.47 17.06 9.14
CA CYS A 190 -11.82 17.16 10.55
C CYS A 190 -11.75 18.60 11.11
N ALA A 191 -11.39 19.60 10.31
CA ALA A 191 -11.37 20.99 10.74
C ALA A 191 -12.79 21.58 10.83
N GLU A 192 -12.97 22.61 11.68
CA GLU A 192 -14.26 23.32 11.79
C GLU A 192 -14.72 23.91 10.45
N THR A 193 -13.75 24.37 9.65
CA THR A 193 -13.97 24.87 8.29
C THR A 193 -13.03 24.17 7.32
N PRO A 194 -13.44 23.02 6.73
CA PRO A 194 -12.64 22.30 5.75
C PRO A 194 -12.32 23.17 4.52
N ASN A 195 -11.15 22.97 3.93
CA ASN A 195 -10.74 23.69 2.72
C ASN A 195 -11.52 23.13 1.52
N PRO A 196 -12.31 23.95 0.81
CA PRO A 196 -13.06 23.50 -0.37
C PRO A 196 -12.19 22.86 -1.45
N ALA A 197 -10.93 23.28 -1.59
CA ALA A 197 -10.00 22.70 -2.56
C ALA A 197 -9.64 21.25 -2.22
N VAL A 198 -9.37 20.95 -0.94
CA VAL A 198 -9.08 19.58 -0.49
C VAL A 198 -10.30 18.68 -0.66
N ILE A 199 -11.50 19.18 -0.34
CA ILE A 199 -12.74 18.45 -0.58
C ILE A 199 -12.91 18.14 -2.08
N ALA A 200 -12.69 19.12 -2.96
CA ALA A 200 -12.81 18.92 -4.40
C ALA A 200 -11.81 17.88 -4.93
N THR A 201 -10.58 17.86 -4.39
CA THR A 201 -9.58 16.82 -4.70
C THR A 201 -10.06 15.44 -4.26
N LEU A 202 -10.59 15.31 -3.05
CA LEU A 202 -11.08 14.03 -2.52
C LEU A 202 -12.32 13.51 -3.28
N GLN A 203 -13.21 14.40 -3.73
CA GLN A 203 -14.37 14.03 -4.56
C GLN A 203 -13.97 13.40 -5.90
N LYS A 204 -12.80 13.75 -6.42
CA LYS A 204 -12.22 13.21 -7.66
C LYS A 204 -11.25 12.06 -7.40
N GLY A 205 -10.99 11.75 -6.14
CA GLY A 205 -10.02 10.73 -5.73
C GLY A 205 -10.47 9.31 -6.07
N SER A 206 -9.50 8.40 -6.11
CA SER A 206 -9.77 6.97 -6.28
C SER A 206 -10.60 6.42 -5.10
N PRO A 207 -11.33 5.30 -5.28
CA PRO A 207 -11.95 4.59 -4.16
C PRO A 207 -10.94 4.25 -3.05
N LEU A 208 -9.70 3.93 -3.42
CA LEU A 208 -8.63 3.65 -2.47
C LEU A 208 -8.30 4.87 -1.58
N ASN A 209 -8.21 6.07 -2.15
CA ASN A 209 -8.07 7.30 -1.38
C ASN A 209 -9.25 7.50 -0.43
N LEU A 210 -10.48 7.32 -0.92
CA LEU A 210 -11.70 7.48 -0.11
C LEU A 210 -11.72 6.52 1.08
N PHE A 211 -11.48 5.23 0.87
CA PHE A 211 -11.46 4.23 1.94
C PHE A 211 -10.36 4.51 2.95
N THR A 212 -9.17 4.93 2.49
CA THR A 212 -8.05 5.21 3.38
C THR A 212 -8.32 6.45 4.24
N VAL A 213 -8.83 7.52 3.64
CA VAL A 213 -9.22 8.74 4.36
C VAL A 213 -10.34 8.44 5.35
N ALA A 214 -11.39 7.73 4.94
CA ALA A 214 -12.52 7.37 5.83
C ALA A 214 -12.09 6.49 7.00
N THR A 215 -11.04 5.69 6.83
CA THR A 215 -10.47 4.85 7.90
C THR A 215 -9.60 5.67 8.87
N GLY A 216 -9.06 6.81 8.42
CA GLY A 216 -8.24 7.70 9.24
C GLY A 216 -9.01 8.74 10.06
N VAL A 217 -10.32 8.90 9.81
CA VAL A 217 -11.24 9.78 10.55
C VAL A 217 -11.88 9.02 11.70
#